data_AF-A0A4U6X6X4-F1
#
_entry.id   AF-A0A4U6X6X4-F1
#
_cell.length_a   1.000
_cell.length_b   1.000
_cell.length_c   1.000
_cell.angle_alpha   90.00
_cell.angle_beta   90.00
_cell.angle_gamma   90.00
#
_symmetry.space_group_name_H-M   'P 1'
#
loop_
_entity.id
_entity.type
_entity.pdbx_description
1 polymer ?
#
loop_
_entity_poly.entity_id
_entity_poly.type
_entity_poly.pdbx_seq_one_letter_code
_entity_poly.pdbx_strand_id
1 'polypeptide(L)'
;MRPLTEKETETLFNKLASYMGSSLKNLIAPLDNGPEPDRYVFRMIRDRVYYPNGEMPFLYGGNIVKAHVGRWSEDCPEHQGVIVFSMDDKPLGFGVTARSTAEARRLDPTGVVCFRQSDCGEYLRDEDTLFAG
;
A
#
# COMPACT_ATOMS: atom_id res chain seq x y z
N MET A 1 2.15 19.24 1.74
CA MET A 1 1.86 18.64 3.08
C MET A 1 2.66 19.39 4.13
N ARG A 2 2.09 19.67 5.32
CA ARG A 2 2.85 20.27 6.42
C ARG A 2 3.57 19.19 7.23
N PRO A 3 4.70 19.50 7.88
CA PRO A 3 5.32 18.60 8.86
C PRO A 3 4.36 18.29 10.03
N LEU A 4 4.51 17.09 10.59
CA LEU A 4 3.85 16.72 11.83
C LEU A 4 4.48 17.46 13.01
N THR A 5 3.67 17.79 14.01
CA THR A 5 4.15 18.23 15.32
C THR A 5 4.80 17.06 16.07
N GLU A 6 5.55 17.35 17.12
CA GLU A 6 6.20 16.32 17.94
C GLU A 6 5.18 15.33 18.54
N LYS A 7 4.05 15.85 19.05
CA LYS A 7 2.95 15.04 19.58
C LYS A 7 2.28 14.17 18.51
N GLU A 8 2.05 14.71 17.31
CA GLU A 8 1.50 13.93 16.18
C GLU A 8 2.48 12.84 15.74
N THR A 9 3.78 13.14 15.76
CA THR A 9 4.86 12.21 15.40
C THR A 9 4.96 11.06 16.40
N GLU A 10 4.94 11.36 17.70
CA GLU A 10 4.94 10.35 18.76
C GLU A 10 3.70 9.46 18.67
N THR A 11 2.52 10.06 18.49
CA THR A 11 1.25 9.31 18.32
C THR A 11 1.32 8.38 17.11
N LEU A 12 1.83 8.88 15.98
CA LEU A 12 2.01 8.08 14.77
C LEU A 12 2.93 6.89 15.02
N PHE A 13 4.09 7.09 15.64
CA PHE A 13 5.05 6.01 15.90
C PHE A 13 4.52 4.99 16.91
N ASN A 14 3.79 5.43 17.93
CA ASN A 14 3.13 4.52 18.88
C ASN A 14 2.08 3.64 18.19
N LYS A 15 1.25 4.25 17.33
CA LYS A 15 0.25 3.52 16.53
C LYS A 15 0.93 2.54 15.56
N LEU A 16 2.00 2.97 14.87
CA LEU A 16 2.79 2.12 13.97
C LEU A 16 3.46 0.94 14.71
N ALA A 17 3.99 1.19 15.90
CA ALA A 17 4.62 0.15 16.72
C ALA A 17 3.60 -0.90 17.19
N SER A 18 2.41 -0.45 17.59
CA SER A 18 1.31 -1.33 17.94
C SER A 18 0.85 -2.18 16.75
N TYR A 19 0.71 -1.57 15.57
CA TYR A 19 0.22 -2.24 14.37
C TYR A 19 1.23 -3.23 13.76
N MET A 20 2.51 -2.84 13.68
CA MET A 20 3.55 -3.65 13.02
C MET A 20 4.26 -4.64 13.96
N GLY A 21 4.11 -4.48 15.28
CA GLY A 21 4.79 -5.30 16.27
C GLY A 21 6.32 -5.28 16.13
N SER A 22 6.96 -6.44 16.32
CA SER A 22 8.43 -6.57 16.25
C SER A 22 9.00 -6.25 14.87
N SER A 23 8.20 -6.35 13.81
CA SER A 23 8.59 -6.04 12.43
C SER A 23 8.88 -4.55 12.21
N LEU A 24 8.38 -3.64 13.08
CA LEU A 24 8.69 -2.22 12.97
C LEU A 24 10.20 -1.95 13.05
N LYS A 25 10.93 -2.70 13.90
CA LYS A 25 12.37 -2.56 14.07
C LYS A 25 13.12 -2.71 12.74
N ASN A 26 12.64 -3.56 11.84
CA ASN A 26 13.24 -3.77 10.53
C ASN A 26 13.07 -2.55 9.60
N LEU A 27 12.11 -1.66 9.89
CA LEU A 27 11.83 -0.46 9.11
C LEU A 27 12.54 0.80 9.66
N ILE A 28 12.72 0.85 10.98
CA ILE A 28 13.22 2.05 11.68
C ILE A 28 14.66 1.93 12.19
N ALA A 29 15.18 0.72 12.41
CA ALA A 29 16.54 0.56 12.93
C ALA A 29 17.58 0.89 11.85
N PRO A 30 18.62 1.69 12.17
CA PRO A 30 19.82 1.77 11.36
C PRO A 30 20.45 0.37 11.26
N LEU A 31 20.81 -0.08 10.05
CA LEU A 31 21.69 -1.24 9.90
C LEU A 31 23.14 -0.83 10.15
N ASP A 32 23.96 -1.80 10.51
CA ASP A 32 25.39 -1.63 10.81
C ASP A 32 26.12 -0.81 9.73
N ASN A 33 27.18 -0.09 10.14
CA ASN A 33 28.01 0.83 9.33
C ASN A 33 28.82 0.12 8.22
N GLY A 34 28.19 -0.77 7.45
CA GLY A 34 28.76 -1.43 6.29
C GLY A 34 28.79 -0.52 5.05
N PRO A 35 29.57 -0.89 4.02
CA PRO A 35 29.81 -0.05 2.85
C PRO A 35 28.59 0.14 1.92
N GLU A 36 27.53 -0.66 2.08
CA GLU A 36 26.24 -0.50 1.39
C GLU A 36 25.09 -0.46 2.40
N PRO A 37 24.83 0.69 3.06
CA PRO A 37 23.70 0.87 3.94
C PRO A 37 22.41 1.11 3.11
N ASP A 38 22.18 0.29 2.07
CA ASP A 38 21.01 0.36 1.21
C ASP A 38 19.79 -0.15 2.00
N ARG A 39 19.24 0.80 2.75
CA ARG A 39 18.05 0.68 3.58
C ARG A 39 16.88 0.18 2.75
N TYR A 40 16.27 -0.92 3.16
CA TYR A 40 14.92 -1.28 2.75
C TYR A 40 13.90 -0.37 3.47
N VAL A 41 13.85 0.91 3.13
CA VAL A 41 12.62 1.71 3.25
C VAL A 41 11.84 1.41 2.00
N PHE A 42 10.68 0.72 2.11
CA PHE A 42 9.77 0.40 0.99
C PHE A 42 10.46 0.56 -0.36
N ARG A 43 11.42 -0.33 -0.67
CA ARG A 43 12.25 -0.21 -1.87
C ARG A 43 11.27 0.04 -2.98
N MET A 44 11.37 1.20 -3.67
CA MET A 44 10.47 1.65 -4.72
C MET A 44 9.80 0.43 -5.34
N ILE A 45 8.57 0.11 -4.89
CA ILE A 45 7.90 -1.05 -5.45
C ILE A 45 7.67 -0.60 -6.88
N ARG A 46 8.44 -1.23 -7.78
CA ARG A 46 8.45 -0.91 -9.21
C ARG A 46 7.03 -0.96 -9.75
N ASP A 47 6.22 -1.79 -9.12
CA ASP A 47 4.88 -2.11 -9.51
C ASP A 47 3.83 -1.26 -8.79
N ARG A 48 3.19 -0.40 -9.59
CA ARG A 48 2.19 0.58 -9.16
C ARG A 48 0.90 0.36 -9.93
N VAL A 49 -0.21 0.52 -9.24
CA VAL A 49 -1.56 0.52 -9.84
C VAL A 49 -2.21 1.87 -9.56
N TYR A 50 -2.58 2.59 -10.60
CA TYR A 50 -3.17 3.93 -10.55
C TYR A 50 -4.66 3.87 -10.85
N TYR A 51 -5.47 4.54 -10.02
CA TYR A 51 -6.93 4.34 -9.98
C TYR A 51 -7.70 5.67 -10.11
N PRO A 52 -8.33 5.99 -11.26
CA PRO A 52 -9.13 7.21 -11.41
C PRO A 52 -10.54 7.13 -10.79
N ASN A 53 -11.26 6.02 -10.96
CA ASN A 53 -12.73 5.94 -10.72
C ASN A 53 -13.15 5.03 -9.57
N GLY A 54 -12.33 4.88 -8.53
CA GLY A 54 -12.73 3.99 -7.43
C GLY A 54 -11.68 3.78 -6.36
N GLU A 55 -10.92 4.84 -6.13
CA GLU A 55 -10.30 5.07 -4.83
C GLU A 55 -11.29 4.79 -3.70
N MET A 56 -12.55 5.22 -3.83
CA MET A 56 -13.61 4.97 -2.85
C MET A 56 -13.86 3.46 -2.60
N PRO A 57 -14.25 2.63 -3.59
CA PRO A 57 -14.32 1.18 -3.45
C PRO A 57 -13.09 0.55 -2.79
N PHE A 58 -11.88 0.95 -3.20
CA PHE A 58 -10.64 0.42 -2.60
C PHE A 58 -10.53 0.81 -1.11
N LEU A 59 -10.69 2.10 -0.80
CA LEU A 59 -10.68 2.68 0.54
C LEU A 59 -11.83 2.20 1.44
N TYR A 60 -12.82 1.52 0.86
CA TYR A 60 -13.94 0.89 1.57
C TYR A 60 -13.80 -0.64 1.72
N GLY A 61 -12.62 -1.23 1.47
CA GLY A 61 -12.45 -2.68 1.65
C GLY A 61 -12.40 -3.48 0.35
N GLY A 62 -12.67 -2.84 -0.80
CA GLY A 62 -12.86 -3.53 -2.07
C GLY A 62 -11.55 -3.96 -2.74
N ASN A 63 -11.61 -5.07 -3.48
CA ASN A 63 -10.56 -5.46 -4.42
C ASN A 63 -10.58 -4.56 -5.66
N ILE A 64 -9.45 -4.49 -6.36
CA ILE A 64 -9.33 -3.72 -7.60
C ILE A 64 -9.74 -4.63 -8.76
N VAL A 65 -10.66 -4.15 -9.60
CA VAL A 65 -11.06 -4.82 -10.85
C VAL A 65 -10.48 -4.11 -12.07
N LYS A 66 -10.53 -4.72 -13.25
CA LYS A 66 -9.92 -4.14 -14.45
C LYS A 66 -10.47 -2.76 -14.82
N ALA A 67 -11.78 -2.54 -14.72
CA ALA A 67 -12.44 -1.27 -15.04
C ALA A 67 -11.88 -0.07 -14.25
N HIS A 68 -11.23 -0.36 -13.15
CA HIS A 68 -10.72 0.59 -12.18
C HIS A 68 -9.28 1.02 -12.42
N VAL A 69 -8.53 0.28 -13.25
CA VAL A 69 -7.11 0.55 -13.48
C VAL A 69 -6.95 1.59 -14.58
N GLY A 70 -6.37 2.74 -14.22
CA GLY A 70 -5.96 3.78 -15.15
C GLY A 70 -4.54 3.56 -15.69
N ARG A 71 -3.57 3.31 -14.80
CA ARG A 71 -2.18 2.95 -15.17
C ARG A 71 -1.69 1.80 -14.30
N TRP A 72 -0.78 1.00 -14.84
CA TRP A 72 -0.21 -0.16 -14.17
C TRP A 72 1.23 -0.35 -14.65
N SER A 73 2.15 -0.75 -13.76
CA SER A 73 3.55 -1.03 -14.12
C SER A 73 3.73 -2.26 -15.01
N GLU A 74 4.49 -2.11 -16.09
CA GLU A 74 4.69 -3.21 -17.04
C GLU A 74 5.38 -4.43 -16.44
N ASP A 75 5.06 -5.61 -16.98
CA ASP A 75 5.64 -6.90 -16.61
C ASP A 75 5.51 -7.31 -15.15
N CYS A 76 4.47 -6.84 -14.47
CA CYS A 76 4.17 -7.26 -13.11
C CYS A 76 3.66 -8.73 -13.12
N PRO A 77 4.32 -9.65 -12.38
CA PRO A 77 3.88 -11.04 -12.25
C PRO A 77 2.56 -11.18 -11.50
N GLU A 78 1.93 -12.35 -11.57
CA GLU A 78 0.85 -12.71 -10.63
C GLU A 78 1.42 -12.93 -9.23
N HIS A 79 0.62 -12.69 -8.19
CA HIS A 79 1.00 -12.79 -6.77
C HIS A 79 2.17 -11.89 -6.32
N GLN A 80 2.44 -10.82 -7.06
CA GLN A 80 3.41 -9.80 -6.69
C GLN A 80 2.77 -8.77 -5.74
N GLY A 81 3.49 -8.39 -4.69
CA GLY A 81 3.11 -7.27 -3.83
C GLY A 81 3.26 -5.94 -4.57
N VAL A 82 2.22 -5.10 -4.52
CA VAL A 82 2.11 -3.82 -5.23
C VAL A 82 1.69 -2.69 -4.29
N ILE A 83 2.03 -1.47 -4.66
CA ILE A 83 1.49 -0.25 -4.02
C ILE A 83 0.39 0.30 -4.91
N VAL A 84 -0.75 0.61 -4.28
CA VAL A 84 -1.91 1.22 -4.94
C VAL A 84 -1.81 2.73 -4.79
N PHE A 85 -1.93 3.46 -5.90
CA PHE A 85 -1.86 4.91 -5.97
C PHE A 85 -3.15 5.52 -6.53
N SER A 86 -3.46 6.74 -6.09
CA SER A 86 -4.37 7.64 -6.80
C SER A 86 -3.75 8.10 -8.12
N MET A 87 -4.55 8.70 -8.98
CA MET A 87 -4.02 9.37 -10.19
C MET A 87 -3.12 10.57 -9.91
N ASP A 88 -3.20 11.14 -8.70
CA ASP A 88 -2.38 12.25 -8.22
C ASP A 88 -1.12 11.77 -7.47
N ASP A 89 -0.66 10.54 -7.72
CA ASP A 89 0.52 9.94 -7.07
C ASP A 89 0.43 9.85 -5.52
N LYS A 90 -0.78 9.83 -4.96
CA LYS A 90 -0.99 9.59 -3.52
C LYS A 90 -1.04 8.09 -3.24
N PRO A 91 -0.21 7.54 -2.34
CA PRO A 91 -0.34 6.15 -1.94
C PRO A 91 -1.66 5.92 -1.19
N LEU A 92 -2.42 4.91 -1.60
CA LEU A 92 -3.73 4.56 -1.05
C LEU A 92 -3.69 3.29 -0.19
N GLY A 93 -2.75 2.39 -0.45
CA GLY A 93 -2.64 1.13 0.28
C GLY A 93 -1.74 0.10 -0.39
N PHE A 94 -1.80 -1.12 0.11
CA PHE A 94 -1.06 -2.27 -0.41
C PHE A 94 -2.00 -3.31 -1.00
N GLY A 95 -1.50 -4.01 -2.01
CA GLY A 95 -2.22 -5.11 -2.62
C GLY A 95 -1.28 -6.19 -3.14
N VAL A 96 -1.88 -7.28 -3.59
CA VAL A 96 -1.20 -8.38 -4.28
C VAL A 96 -1.87 -8.58 -5.62
N THR A 97 -1.11 -8.56 -6.70
CA THR A 97 -1.65 -8.77 -8.04
C THR A 97 -2.40 -10.10 -8.13
N ALA A 98 -3.64 -10.06 -8.60
CA ALA A 98 -4.43 -11.25 -8.82
C ALA A 98 -4.11 -11.91 -10.16
N ARG A 99 -3.45 -11.22 -11.10
CA ARG A 99 -3.01 -11.72 -12.40
C ARG A 99 -1.76 -10.98 -12.86
N SER A 100 -1.03 -11.57 -13.80
CA SER A 100 0.05 -10.86 -14.49
C SER A 100 -0.47 -9.67 -15.29
N THR A 101 0.37 -8.69 -15.60
CA THR A 101 0.00 -7.53 -16.44
C THR A 101 -0.58 -7.97 -17.79
N ALA A 102 0.01 -8.99 -18.41
CA ALA A 102 -0.43 -9.48 -19.73
C ALA A 102 -1.84 -10.07 -19.69
N GLU A 103 -2.18 -10.81 -18.62
CA GLU A 103 -3.50 -11.40 -18.43
C GLU A 103 -4.53 -10.38 -17.98
N ALA A 104 -4.17 -9.48 -17.06
CA ALA A 104 -5.05 -8.41 -16.58
C ALA A 104 -5.58 -7.53 -17.73
N ARG A 105 -4.74 -7.28 -18.76
CA ARG A 105 -5.13 -6.55 -19.98
C ARG A 105 -6.24 -7.27 -20.78
N ARG A 106 -6.43 -8.57 -20.61
CA ARG A 106 -7.41 -9.39 -21.34
C ARG A 106 -8.69 -9.72 -20.55
N LEU A 107 -8.71 -9.44 -19.24
CA LEU A 107 -9.88 -9.72 -18.40
C LEU A 107 -11.12 -8.91 -18.80
N ASP A 108 -12.29 -9.36 -18.38
CA ASP A 108 -13.50 -8.53 -18.38
C ASP A 108 -13.37 -7.34 -17.42
N PRO A 109 -14.14 -6.25 -17.61
CA PRO A 109 -14.07 -5.06 -16.75
C PRO A 109 -14.25 -5.34 -15.25
N THR A 110 -15.01 -6.38 -14.90
CA THR A 110 -15.28 -6.81 -13.53
C THR A 110 -14.26 -7.80 -12.97
N GLY A 111 -13.33 -8.28 -13.80
CA GLY A 111 -12.29 -9.22 -13.38
C GLY A 111 -11.34 -8.58 -12.37
N VAL A 112 -11.09 -9.27 -11.24
CA VAL A 112 -10.16 -8.82 -10.21
C VAL A 112 -8.73 -8.85 -10.73
N VAL A 113 -8.01 -7.75 -10.55
CA VAL A 113 -6.61 -7.58 -10.98
C VAL A 113 -5.66 -7.40 -9.80
N CYS A 114 -6.15 -6.99 -8.63
CA CYS A 114 -5.35 -6.88 -7.43
C CYS A 114 -6.23 -7.15 -6.20
N PHE A 115 -5.77 -8.09 -5.37
CA PHE A 115 -6.32 -8.38 -4.05
C PHE A 115 -5.83 -7.33 -3.06
N ARG A 116 -6.76 -6.62 -2.45
CA ARG A 116 -6.44 -5.63 -1.43
C ARG A 116 -5.86 -6.33 -0.19
N GLN A 117 -4.79 -5.76 0.37
CA GLN A 117 -4.22 -6.21 1.64
C GLN A 117 -4.49 -5.19 2.75
N SER A 118 -4.33 -3.90 2.46
CA SER A 118 -4.67 -2.82 3.37
C SER A 118 -4.89 -1.52 2.60
N ASP A 119 -5.66 -0.60 3.19
CA ASP A 119 -5.92 0.73 2.64
C ASP A 119 -5.85 1.81 3.73
N CYS A 120 -5.75 3.08 3.32
CA CYS A 120 -5.75 4.21 4.24
C CYS A 120 -7.11 4.49 4.91
N GLY A 121 -8.22 4.02 4.34
CA GLY A 121 -9.57 4.13 4.91
C GLY A 121 -9.81 3.20 6.10
N GLU A 122 -9.04 2.13 6.25
CA GLU A 122 -9.03 1.22 7.40
C GLU A 122 -8.65 1.98 8.67
N TYR A 123 -7.65 2.86 8.58
CA TYR A 123 -7.28 3.77 9.67
C TYR A 123 -8.46 4.63 10.17
N LEU A 124 -9.34 5.08 9.27
CA LEU A 124 -10.49 5.93 9.63
C LEU A 124 -11.70 5.12 10.13
N ARG A 125 -11.88 3.89 9.65
CA ARG A 125 -13.04 3.06 10.00
C ARG A 125 -12.81 2.29 11.29
N ASP A 126 -11.57 1.89 11.53
CA ASP A 126 -11.21 1.06 12.67
C ASP A 126 -10.46 1.87 13.73
N GLU A 127 -10.43 3.21 13.68
CA GLU A 127 -9.66 4.05 14.62
C GLU A 127 -9.89 3.67 16.10
N ASP A 128 -11.13 3.33 16.46
CA ASP A 128 -11.54 2.95 17.82
C ASP A 128 -11.13 1.52 18.22
N THR A 129 -10.88 0.63 17.25
CA THR A 129 -10.60 -0.80 17.49
C THR A 129 -9.19 -1.23 17.13
N LEU A 130 -8.48 -0.45 16.29
CA LEU A 130 -7.14 -0.75 15.78
C LEU A 130 -6.07 -0.81 16.88
N PHE A 131 -6.38 -0.31 18.08
CA PHE A 131 -5.47 -0.24 19.24
C PHE A 131 -6.06 -0.86 20.51
N ALA A 132 -7.18 -1.56 20.44
CA ALA A 132 -7.87 -2.13 21.61
C ALA A 132 -7.37 -3.55 22.00
N GLY A 133 -6.16 -3.92 21.57
CA GLY A 133 -5.54 -5.23 21.83
C GLY A 133 -4.49 -5.19 22.93
#